data_AF-A0A2E8F421-F1
#
_entry.id   AF-A0A2E8F421-F1
#
_cell.length_a   1.000
_cell.length_b   1.000
_cell.length_c   1.000
_cell.angle_alpha   90.00
_cell.angle_beta   90.00
_cell.angle_gamma   90.00
#
_symmetry.space_group_name_H-M   'P 1'
#
loop_
_entity.id
_entity.type
_entity.pdbx_description
1 polymer ?
#
loop_
_entity_poly.entity_id
_entity_poly.type
_entity_poly.pdbx_seq_one_letter_code
_entity_poly.pdbx_strand_id
1 'polypeptide(L)'
;MKFLFVLSLALIAAVIGAFNLLTGTASAHEQREVGRYELVVGFIVEPAFEGLKNGLDLRVTKKGMKEGAMAMEMAMDTAEHGAVFGSPALAPGETFTFEVEHDLEDMTIPYHSHENHDIKGSITVSHDAELSGMVEITINDAMVMPADITVKPGTMLMWTNRASGAQTATSGLPPMEGHTHEPEEVDVPLEGLEETLKWEITHVASGATRTLDLRTIFRDPGHYTADLIPTAPGIYEFRIFGTVEGVEVNELFISRGGGGGFGDVESSGDLQFPETLPEVREIEGAVRGVQTTAEQAQDAALSAGENASSANTLAIVGIILGVVGIVSGAGGAVLGMRKR
;
A
#
# COMPACT_ATOMS: atom_id res chain seq x y z
N MET A 1 -4.53 28.85 -53.86
CA MET A 1 -3.92 27.53 -53.57
C MET A 1 -2.98 27.50 -52.37
N LYS A 2 -2.32 28.60 -51.94
CA LYS A 2 -1.46 28.59 -50.74
C LYS A 2 -2.19 28.70 -49.39
N PHE A 3 -3.44 29.21 -49.37
CA PHE A 3 -4.22 29.37 -48.12
C PHE A 3 -4.95 28.10 -47.66
N LEU A 4 -5.25 27.15 -48.56
CA LEU A 4 -5.96 25.92 -48.19
C LEU A 4 -5.03 24.86 -47.56
N PHE A 5 -3.72 24.91 -47.83
CA PHE A 5 -2.74 23.97 -47.27
C PHE A 5 -2.35 24.27 -45.82
N VAL A 6 -2.44 25.54 -45.40
CA VAL A 6 -2.06 25.95 -44.02
C VAL A 6 -3.14 25.56 -43.00
N LEU A 7 -4.41 25.50 -43.40
CA LEU A 7 -5.50 25.04 -42.52
C LEU A 7 -5.47 23.53 -42.25
N SER A 8 -4.95 22.73 -43.19
CA SER A 8 -4.86 21.27 -43.08
C SER A 8 -3.78 20.79 -42.12
N LEU A 9 -2.67 21.52 -41.97
CA LEU A 9 -1.62 21.17 -41.00
C LEU A 9 -1.96 21.58 -39.57
N ALA A 10 -2.70 22.68 -39.40
CA ALA A 10 -3.12 23.14 -38.08
C ALA A 10 -4.14 22.18 -37.42
N LEU A 11 -5.00 21.53 -38.22
CA LEU A 11 -5.96 20.55 -37.71
C LEU A 11 -5.31 19.21 -37.32
N ILE A 12 -4.26 18.78 -38.03
CA ILE A 12 -3.53 17.54 -37.72
C ILE A 12 -2.62 17.74 -36.49
N ALA A 13 -2.01 18.93 -36.36
CA ALA A 13 -1.26 19.29 -35.14
C ALA A 13 -2.15 19.42 -33.90
N ALA A 14 -3.41 19.86 -34.06
CA ALA A 14 -4.37 19.93 -32.96
C ALA A 14 -4.89 18.54 -32.52
N VAL A 15 -5.00 17.57 -33.44
CA VAL A 15 -5.39 16.19 -33.09
C VAL A 15 -4.24 15.40 -32.46
N ILE A 16 -2.99 15.68 -32.86
CA ILE A 16 -1.79 15.07 -32.22
C ILE A 16 -1.47 15.74 -30.86
N GLY A 17 -1.78 17.03 -30.71
CA GLY A 17 -1.65 17.77 -29.44
C GLY A 17 -2.72 17.44 -28.40
N ALA A 18 -3.88 16.93 -28.81
CA ALA A 18 -4.97 16.56 -27.90
C ALA A 18 -4.85 15.14 -27.31
N PHE A 19 -3.90 14.32 -27.77
CA PHE A 19 -3.72 12.94 -27.30
C PHE A 19 -2.68 12.78 -26.17
N ASN A 20 -2.16 13.88 -25.61
CA ASN A 20 -1.08 13.84 -24.62
C ASN A 20 -1.42 14.52 -23.27
N LEU A 21 -2.71 14.67 -22.93
CA LEU A 21 -3.14 15.36 -21.69
C LEU A 21 -3.87 14.48 -20.68
N LEU A 22 -3.77 13.16 -20.80
CA LEU A 22 -4.12 12.22 -19.73
C LEU A 22 -2.86 11.47 -19.30
N THR A 23 -1.82 12.21 -18.91
CA THR A 23 -0.82 11.63 -18.00
C THR A 23 -1.51 11.47 -16.65
N GLY A 24 -2.31 10.40 -16.52
CA GLY A 24 -2.68 9.91 -15.20
C GLY A 24 -1.37 9.74 -14.45
N THR A 25 -1.26 10.34 -13.27
CA THR A 25 -0.17 10.04 -12.34
C THR A 25 -0.05 8.53 -12.29
N ALA A 26 1.07 7.98 -12.76
CA ALA A 26 1.33 6.56 -12.69
C ALA A 26 1.54 6.25 -11.21
N SER A 27 0.44 6.03 -10.50
CA SER A 27 0.49 5.52 -9.15
C SER A 27 0.98 4.09 -9.27
N ALA A 28 2.06 3.79 -8.58
CA ALA A 28 2.58 2.45 -8.50
C ALA A 28 1.48 1.56 -7.83
N HIS A 29 0.81 2.12 -6.82
CA HIS A 29 -0.23 1.42 -6.08
C HIS A 29 -1.58 2.14 -6.19
N GLU A 30 -2.67 1.37 -6.20
CA GLU A 30 -4.03 1.88 -6.06
C GLU A 30 -4.37 2.07 -4.58
N GLN A 31 -4.93 3.22 -4.22
CA GLN A 31 -5.43 3.49 -2.88
C GLN A 31 -6.96 3.40 -2.89
N ARG A 32 -7.54 2.73 -1.89
CA ARG A 32 -8.99 2.60 -1.75
C ARG A 32 -9.41 2.58 -0.28
N GLU A 33 -10.41 3.40 0.03
CA GLU A 33 -11.08 3.38 1.33
C GLU A 33 -12.14 2.27 1.38
N VAL A 34 -12.10 1.48 2.44
CA VAL A 34 -13.05 0.40 2.73
C VAL A 34 -13.56 0.57 4.15
N GLY A 35 -14.68 1.29 4.29
CA GLY A 35 -15.21 1.68 5.59
C GLY A 35 -14.25 2.61 6.33
N ARG A 36 -13.63 2.12 7.41
CA ARG A 36 -12.65 2.89 8.22
C ARG A 36 -11.20 2.55 7.89
N TYR A 37 -10.97 1.67 6.93
CA TYR A 37 -9.66 1.19 6.54
C TYR A 37 -9.27 1.81 5.21
N GLU A 38 -7.98 2.03 5.01
CA GLU A 38 -7.40 2.32 3.72
C GLU A 38 -6.56 1.11 3.28
N LEU A 39 -6.78 0.68 2.04
CA LEU A 39 -6.01 -0.36 1.38
C LEU A 39 -5.17 0.31 0.29
N VAL A 40 -3.86 0.07 0.32
CA VAL A 40 -2.92 0.45 -0.72
C VAL A 40 -2.42 -0.82 -1.39
N VAL A 41 -2.70 -0.98 -2.68
CA VAL A 41 -2.57 -2.25 -3.40
C VAL A 41 -1.71 -2.07 -4.64
N GLY A 42 -0.68 -2.88 -4.80
CA GLY A 42 0.20 -2.86 -5.96
C GLY A 42 0.99 -4.14 -6.14
N PHE A 43 2.00 -4.07 -7.01
CA PHE A 43 3.01 -5.13 -7.11
C PHE A 43 4.18 -4.85 -6.17
N ILE A 44 4.81 -5.92 -5.63
CA ILE A 44 5.99 -5.82 -4.74
C ILE A 44 7.15 -5.07 -5.41
N VAL A 45 7.35 -5.31 -6.70
CA VAL A 45 8.37 -4.64 -7.51
C VAL A 45 7.70 -4.03 -8.72
N GLU A 46 7.95 -2.74 -8.94
CA GLU A 46 7.37 -1.99 -10.04
C GLU A 46 8.43 -1.32 -10.93
N PRO A 47 8.26 -1.35 -12.27
CA PRO A 47 7.21 -2.06 -13.00
C PRO A 47 7.32 -3.58 -12.85
N ALA A 48 6.16 -4.26 -12.90
CA ALA A 48 6.11 -5.71 -12.80
C ALA A 48 6.43 -6.33 -14.15
N PHE A 49 7.35 -7.29 -14.20
CA PHE A 49 7.70 -8.00 -15.45
C PHE A 49 7.36 -9.48 -15.38
N GLU A 50 6.96 -10.03 -16.52
CA GLU A 50 6.80 -11.48 -16.67
C GLU A 50 8.14 -12.21 -16.43
N GLY A 51 8.06 -13.44 -15.91
CA GLY A 51 9.21 -14.31 -15.64
C GLY A 51 10.02 -13.96 -14.39
N LEU A 52 9.78 -12.82 -13.75
CA LEU A 52 10.48 -12.39 -12.53
C LEU A 52 9.64 -12.61 -11.27
N LYS A 53 10.29 -12.91 -10.13
CA LYS A 53 9.58 -13.00 -8.86
C LYS A 53 8.97 -11.64 -8.51
N ASN A 54 7.67 -11.64 -8.25
CA ASN A 54 6.89 -10.48 -7.85
C ASN A 54 5.72 -10.94 -6.96
N GLY A 55 4.63 -10.19 -6.87
CA GLY A 55 3.48 -10.56 -6.07
C GLY A 55 2.62 -9.38 -5.68
N LEU A 56 1.67 -9.62 -4.78
CA LEU A 56 0.92 -8.56 -4.13
C LEU A 56 1.81 -7.79 -3.17
N ASP A 57 1.77 -6.47 -3.26
CA ASP A 57 2.09 -5.52 -2.20
C ASP A 57 0.77 -4.95 -1.65
N LEU A 58 0.54 -5.12 -0.35
CA LEU A 58 -0.67 -4.67 0.32
C LEU A 58 -0.29 -3.95 1.60
N ARG A 59 -0.67 -2.67 1.72
CA ARG A 59 -0.75 -1.99 3.01
C ARG A 59 -2.19 -1.82 3.44
N VAL A 60 -2.44 -2.09 4.71
CA VAL A 60 -3.73 -1.84 5.34
C VAL A 60 -3.53 -0.95 6.55
N THR A 61 -4.14 0.23 6.50
CA THR A 61 -4.19 1.17 7.62
C THR A 61 -5.63 1.37 8.06
N LYS A 62 -5.79 1.83 9.28
CA LYS A 62 -7.06 2.16 9.90
C LYS A 62 -7.04 3.64 10.21
N LYS A 63 -8.04 4.36 9.73
CA LYS A 63 -8.23 5.77 10.11
C LYS A 63 -8.47 5.83 11.62
N GLY A 64 -7.51 6.45 12.32
CA GLY A 64 -7.49 6.60 13.76
C GLY A 64 -7.49 8.07 14.15
N MET A 65 -8.26 8.41 15.19
CA MET A 65 -7.85 9.47 16.12
C MET A 65 -6.73 8.88 16.98
N LYS A 66 -5.69 9.66 17.31
CA LYS A 66 -4.59 9.23 18.19
C LYS A 66 -5.12 8.75 19.55
N GLU A 67 -5.42 7.45 19.63
CA GLU A 67 -5.44 6.65 20.85
C GLU A 67 -4.92 5.26 20.47
N GLY A 68 -3.70 4.92 20.91
CA GLY A 68 -3.29 3.51 21.03
C GLY A 68 -2.29 2.93 20.02
N ALA A 69 -1.37 3.71 19.44
CA ALA A 69 -0.20 3.14 18.76
C ALA A 69 1.00 3.04 19.72
N MET A 70 1.00 2.01 20.58
CA MET A 70 2.18 1.65 21.39
C MET A 70 2.60 0.22 21.12
N ALA A 71 3.77 0.06 20.49
CA ALA A 71 4.74 -0.96 20.90
C ALA A 71 6.14 -0.59 20.37
N MET A 72 7.04 -0.27 21.31
CA MET A 72 8.51 -0.29 21.23
C MET A 72 9.26 1.05 21.20
N GLU A 73 9.18 1.84 22.27
CA GLU A 73 10.36 2.31 23.04
C GLU A 73 9.91 2.72 24.45
N MET A 74 10.60 2.21 25.48
CA MET A 74 10.27 2.46 26.89
C MET A 74 10.84 3.80 27.35
N ALA A 75 10.04 4.85 27.23
CA ALA A 75 10.00 6.01 28.13
C ALA A 75 8.71 6.77 27.78
N MET A 76 7.82 6.99 28.75
CA MET A 76 6.68 7.88 28.53
C MET A 76 7.22 9.28 28.26
N ASP A 77 6.96 9.83 27.06
CA ASP A 77 7.35 11.21 26.73
C ASP A 77 6.40 12.19 27.43
N THR A 78 6.75 12.58 28.64
CA THR A 78 5.97 13.54 29.45
C THR A 78 5.87 14.93 28.80
N ALA A 79 6.69 15.22 27.78
CA ALA A 79 6.59 16.45 27.02
C ALA A 79 5.53 16.39 25.91
N GLU A 80 5.04 15.19 25.55
CA GLU A 80 3.92 15.05 24.62
C GLU A 80 2.64 15.69 25.20
N HIS A 81 1.98 16.46 24.36
CA HIS A 81 0.84 17.28 24.71
C HIS A 81 -0.35 16.40 25.17
N GLY A 82 -0.75 16.55 26.44
CA GLY A 82 -1.85 15.81 27.05
C GLY A 82 -1.53 14.35 27.38
N ALA A 83 -0.28 13.90 27.30
CA ALA A 83 0.08 12.50 27.45
C ALA A 83 -0.14 11.90 28.85
N VAL A 84 -0.07 12.72 29.90
CA VAL A 84 -0.19 12.27 31.31
C VAL A 84 -1.56 12.62 31.87
N PHE A 85 -2.03 13.85 31.67
CA PHE A 85 -3.35 14.28 32.11
C PHE A 85 -3.87 15.47 31.29
N GLY A 86 -5.20 15.61 31.26
CA GLY A 86 -5.90 16.78 30.74
C GLY A 86 -7.18 17.01 31.51
N SER A 87 -7.32 18.19 32.12
CA SER A 87 -8.57 18.56 32.76
C SER A 87 -9.65 18.89 31.72
N PRO A 88 -10.94 18.72 32.04
CA PRO A 88 -12.00 19.48 31.37
C PRO A 88 -11.74 20.99 31.48
N ALA A 89 -12.42 21.80 30.68
CA ALA A 89 -12.43 23.25 30.86
C ALA A 89 -13.03 23.59 32.24
N LEU A 90 -12.22 24.18 33.11
CA LEU A 90 -12.61 24.57 34.46
C LEU A 90 -13.16 25.99 34.44
N ALA A 91 -14.42 26.18 34.80
CA ALA A 91 -14.96 27.52 35.05
C ALA A 91 -14.29 28.15 36.30
N PRO A 92 -14.36 29.49 36.48
CA PRO A 92 -13.84 30.13 37.68
C PRO A 92 -14.42 29.52 38.96
N GLY A 93 -13.54 29.01 39.83
CA GLY A 93 -13.87 28.31 41.08
C GLY A 93 -13.92 26.79 40.98
N GLU A 94 -13.89 26.20 39.77
CA GLU A 94 -13.86 24.76 39.58
C GLU A 94 -12.46 24.17 39.81
N THR A 95 -12.45 22.87 40.09
CA THR A 95 -11.26 22.12 40.47
C THR A 95 -11.09 20.86 39.67
N PHE A 96 -9.85 20.48 39.41
CA PHE A 96 -9.45 19.20 38.81
C PHE A 96 -8.42 18.51 39.69
N THR A 97 -8.46 17.18 39.78
CA THR A 97 -7.52 16.42 40.59
C THR A 97 -6.88 15.30 39.78
N PHE A 98 -5.59 15.10 39.99
CA PHE A 98 -4.78 14.05 39.38
C PHE A 98 -3.95 13.34 40.45
N GLU A 99 -3.89 12.01 40.42
CA GLU A 99 -2.99 11.22 41.27
C GLU A 99 -1.68 10.99 40.53
N VAL A 100 -0.55 11.36 41.15
CA VAL A 100 0.78 11.08 40.60
C VAL A 100 1.07 9.60 40.78
N GLU A 101 0.96 8.82 39.71
CA GLU A 101 1.22 7.38 39.73
C GLU A 101 2.70 7.05 40.00
N HIS A 102 2.97 5.83 40.43
CA HIS A 102 4.33 5.40 40.82
C HIS A 102 5.27 5.18 39.63
N ASP A 103 4.72 4.90 38.45
CA ASP A 103 5.45 4.76 37.20
C ASP A 103 5.99 6.09 36.64
N LEU A 104 5.56 7.22 37.22
CA LEU A 104 6.05 8.56 36.92
C LEU A 104 7.34 8.91 37.67
N GLU A 105 7.88 8.00 38.50
CA GLU A 105 9.08 8.26 39.30
C GLU A 105 10.27 8.72 38.44
N ASP A 106 11.01 9.70 38.96
CA ASP A 106 12.15 10.37 38.32
C ASP A 106 11.82 11.13 37.01
N MET A 107 10.54 11.25 36.66
CA MET A 107 10.10 12.03 35.50
C MET A 107 9.84 13.51 35.86
N THR A 108 9.93 14.36 34.85
CA THR A 108 9.47 15.76 34.91
C THR A 108 8.36 15.97 33.91
N ILE A 109 7.19 16.40 34.39
CA ILE A 109 5.97 16.56 33.62
C ILE A 109 5.73 18.07 33.46
N PRO A 110 6.07 18.67 32.30
CA PRO A 110 5.61 20.02 32.00
C PRO A 110 4.07 20.02 31.89
N TYR A 111 3.45 21.15 32.16
CA TYR A 111 2.03 21.34 31.92
C TYR A 111 1.73 22.81 31.63
N HIS A 112 0.59 23.07 31.00
CA HIS A 112 0.16 24.42 30.63
C HIS A 112 -1.38 24.52 30.58
N SER A 113 -1.89 25.74 30.47
CA SER A 113 -3.30 25.99 30.12
C SER A 113 -3.45 26.17 28.63
N HIS A 114 -4.45 25.52 28.01
CA HIS A 114 -4.80 25.71 26.59
C HIS A 114 -5.36 27.10 26.30
N GLU A 115 -6.06 27.68 27.27
CA GLU A 115 -6.70 28.99 27.11
C GLU A 115 -5.68 30.13 27.14
N ASN A 116 -4.50 29.87 27.73
CA ASN A 116 -3.38 30.79 27.74
C ASN A 116 -2.07 30.01 27.84
N HIS A 117 -1.41 29.83 26.69
CA HIS A 117 -0.15 29.09 26.61
C HIS A 117 1.02 29.75 27.36
N ASP A 118 0.91 30.99 27.85
CA ASP A 118 1.92 31.59 28.72
C ASP A 118 1.86 31.04 30.16
N ILE A 119 0.72 30.47 30.55
CA ILE A 119 0.53 29.83 31.84
C ILE A 119 1.10 28.41 31.78
N LYS A 120 2.27 28.22 32.38
CA LYS A 120 3.01 26.95 32.38
C LYS A 120 3.51 26.61 33.78
N GLY A 121 3.68 25.32 34.03
CA GLY A 121 4.36 24.81 35.21
C GLY A 121 5.04 23.47 34.93
N SER A 122 5.67 22.93 35.96
CA SER A 122 6.39 21.66 35.91
C SER A 122 6.19 20.86 37.18
N ILE A 123 6.01 19.54 37.04
CA ILE A 123 5.92 18.60 38.16
C ILE A 123 7.10 17.63 38.03
N THR A 124 8.03 17.66 38.97
CA THR A 124 9.07 16.63 39.09
C THR A 124 8.64 15.60 40.12
N VAL A 125 8.71 14.32 39.76
CA VAL A 125 8.33 13.23 40.67
C VAL A 125 9.60 12.62 41.26
N SER A 126 9.68 12.55 42.59
CA SER A 126 10.84 11.98 43.29
C SER A 126 10.45 11.44 44.64
N HIS A 127 10.96 10.27 45.01
CA HIS A 127 10.73 9.69 46.34
C HIS A 127 11.29 10.56 47.49
N ASP A 128 12.33 11.34 47.20
CA ASP A 128 13.01 12.26 48.13
C ASP A 128 12.30 13.61 48.29
N ALA A 129 11.23 13.85 47.53
CA ALA A 129 10.50 15.11 47.58
C ALA A 129 9.90 15.40 48.97
N GLU A 130 9.81 16.68 49.35
CA GLU A 130 9.17 17.07 50.61
C GLU A 130 7.64 17.05 50.51
N LEU A 131 7.08 17.35 49.33
CA LEU A 131 5.64 17.46 49.11
C LEU A 131 5.00 16.08 48.88
N SER A 132 3.91 15.82 49.59
CA SER A 132 3.10 14.59 49.47
C SER A 132 1.67 14.83 49.96
N GLY A 133 0.77 13.85 49.79
CA GLY A 133 -0.62 13.98 50.18
C GLY A 133 -1.40 14.80 49.15
N MET A 134 -2.07 15.88 49.56
CA MET A 134 -2.77 16.79 48.65
C MET A 134 -1.98 18.08 48.47
N VAL A 135 -1.65 18.42 47.23
CA VAL A 135 -0.97 19.66 46.86
C VAL A 135 -1.94 20.50 46.02
N GLU A 136 -2.22 21.71 46.49
CA GLU A 136 -3.09 22.65 45.78
C GLU A 136 -2.28 23.51 44.81
N ILE A 137 -2.77 23.62 43.57
CA ILE A 137 -2.21 24.46 42.52
C ILE A 137 -3.31 25.43 42.08
N THR A 138 -3.01 26.72 42.04
CA THR A 138 -3.97 27.75 41.64
C THR A 138 -3.64 28.26 40.24
N ILE A 139 -4.61 28.23 39.33
CA ILE A 139 -4.52 28.87 38.01
C ILE A 139 -5.05 30.30 38.13
N ASN A 140 -4.23 31.31 37.85
CA ASN A 140 -4.61 32.72 37.78
C ASN A 140 -4.52 33.23 36.33
N ASP A 141 -4.99 34.45 36.06
CA ASP A 141 -5.04 35.01 34.69
C ASP A 141 -3.68 35.04 33.96
N ALA A 142 -2.57 35.09 34.70
CA ALA A 142 -1.22 35.23 34.13
C ALA A 142 -0.25 34.10 34.47
N MET A 143 -0.55 33.25 35.46
CA MET A 143 0.36 32.17 35.90
C MET A 143 -0.32 31.13 36.78
N VAL A 144 0.35 29.99 36.94
CA VAL A 144 0.04 28.97 37.94
C VAL A 144 0.90 29.15 39.20
N MET A 145 0.32 28.84 40.36
CA MET A 145 1.00 28.94 41.66
C MET A 145 0.68 27.73 42.55
N PRO A 146 1.70 26.98 43.01
CA PRO A 146 3.08 27.01 42.54
C PRO A 146 3.19 26.56 41.06
N ALA A 147 4.11 27.15 40.30
CA ALA A 147 4.35 26.76 38.91
C ALA A 147 5.16 25.46 38.83
N ASP A 148 6.28 25.41 39.55
CA ASP A 148 7.18 24.27 39.60
C ASP A 148 7.11 23.60 40.96
N ILE A 149 6.85 22.29 40.98
CA ILE A 149 6.77 21.49 42.20
C ILE A 149 7.56 20.19 42.05
N THR A 150 8.11 19.72 43.16
CA THR A 150 8.67 18.37 43.28
C THR A 150 7.83 17.59 44.29
N VAL A 151 7.25 16.46 43.90
CA VAL A 151 6.29 15.69 44.72
C VAL A 151 6.64 14.21 44.76
N LYS A 152 6.16 13.51 45.79
CA LYS A 152 6.30 12.05 45.88
C LYS A 152 5.32 11.32 44.96
N PRO A 153 5.65 10.11 44.49
CA PRO A 153 4.64 9.16 44.01
C PRO A 153 3.46 9.01 44.99
N GLY A 154 2.25 8.89 44.45
CA GLY A 154 0.98 8.84 45.19
C GLY A 154 0.43 10.20 45.67
N THR A 155 1.03 11.32 45.24
CA THR A 155 0.53 12.67 45.60
C THR A 155 -0.68 13.03 44.75
N MET A 156 -1.72 13.57 45.38
CA MET A 156 -2.90 14.16 44.73
C MET A 156 -2.65 15.63 44.42
N LEU A 157 -2.57 15.98 43.15
CA LEU A 157 -2.48 17.37 42.68
C LEU A 157 -3.87 17.90 42.41
N MET A 158 -4.25 19.02 43.04
CA MET A 158 -5.55 19.65 42.85
C MET A 158 -5.38 21.05 42.26
N TRP A 159 -5.75 21.22 41.00
CA TRP A 159 -5.84 22.54 40.38
C TRP A 159 -7.15 23.21 40.74
N THR A 160 -7.11 24.49 41.08
CA THR A 160 -8.29 25.35 41.24
C THR A 160 -8.19 26.53 40.29
N ASN A 161 -9.20 26.73 39.44
CA ASN A 161 -9.25 27.91 38.58
C ASN A 161 -9.67 29.15 39.39
N ARG A 162 -8.79 30.14 39.50
CA ARG A 162 -9.05 31.47 40.09
C ARG A 162 -8.91 32.60 39.06
N ALA A 163 -8.65 32.27 37.80
CA ALA A 163 -8.63 33.22 36.70
C ALA A 163 -10.04 33.76 36.42
N SER A 164 -10.10 34.86 35.68
CA SER A 164 -11.34 35.50 35.25
C SER A 164 -12.12 34.71 34.20
N GLY A 165 -11.41 33.88 33.41
CA GLY A 165 -11.96 33.01 32.36
C GLY A 165 -11.83 31.53 32.67
N ALA A 166 -12.41 30.70 31.80
CA ALA A 166 -12.17 29.25 31.84
C ALA A 166 -10.68 28.95 31.62
N GLN A 167 -10.18 27.87 32.21
CA GLN A 167 -8.79 27.44 32.09
C GLN A 167 -8.73 25.90 32.07
N THR A 168 -7.60 25.36 31.62
CA THR A 168 -7.31 23.93 31.70
C THR A 168 -5.97 23.68 32.41
N ALA A 169 -5.80 22.46 32.93
CA ALA A 169 -4.52 21.91 33.30
C ALA A 169 -4.23 20.74 32.35
N THR A 170 -3.30 20.93 31.42
CA THR A 170 -2.92 19.92 30.42
C THR A 170 -1.44 19.62 30.52
N SER A 171 -1.06 18.36 30.70
CA SER A 171 0.34 17.95 30.70
C SER A 171 1.00 18.14 29.33
N GLY A 172 2.32 18.10 29.26
CA GLY A 172 3.10 18.32 28.05
C GLY A 172 3.39 19.78 27.76
N LEU A 173 4.20 20.01 26.74
CA LEU A 173 4.51 21.35 26.24
C LEU A 173 3.29 21.94 25.49
N PRO A 174 3.08 23.27 25.55
CA PRO A 174 2.08 23.90 24.71
C PRO A 174 2.44 23.72 23.23
N PRO A 175 1.44 23.62 22.34
CA PRO A 175 1.71 23.59 20.91
C PRO A 175 2.43 24.88 20.52
N MET A 176 3.49 24.79 19.72
CA MET A 176 4.19 25.98 19.23
C MET A 176 3.22 26.84 18.40
N GLU A 177 3.11 28.13 18.72
CA GLU A 177 2.25 29.07 17.99
C GLU A 177 2.57 29.05 16.49
N GLY A 178 1.57 28.73 15.67
CA GLY A 178 1.69 28.69 14.20
C GLY A 178 1.31 27.36 13.54
N HIS A 179 1.08 26.30 14.30
CA HIS A 179 0.53 25.04 13.76
C HIS A 179 -0.93 24.86 14.19
N THR A 180 -1.85 25.24 13.30
CA THR A 180 -3.22 24.71 13.32
C THR A 180 -3.12 23.20 13.16
N HIS A 181 -3.29 22.45 14.25
CA HIS A 181 -3.55 21.02 14.15
C HIS A 181 -5.06 20.89 13.89
N GLU A 182 -5.43 20.80 12.61
CA GLU A 182 -6.50 19.85 12.30
C GLU A 182 -6.04 18.51 12.89
N PRO A 183 -6.90 17.72 13.56
CA PRO A 183 -6.47 16.43 14.07
C PRO A 183 -5.84 15.68 12.90
N GLU A 184 -4.53 15.46 12.93
CA GLU A 184 -3.90 14.63 11.92
C GLU A 184 -4.55 13.25 12.06
N GLU A 185 -5.34 12.86 11.05
CA GLU A 185 -5.76 11.47 10.88
C GLU A 185 -4.46 10.68 10.73
N VAL A 186 -3.99 10.10 11.83
CA VAL A 186 -2.83 9.21 11.79
C VAL A 186 -3.35 7.86 11.37
N ASP A 187 -3.01 7.46 10.15
CA ASP A 187 -3.26 6.13 9.64
C ASP A 187 -2.50 5.11 10.49
N VAL A 188 -3.23 4.30 11.26
CA VAL A 188 -2.67 3.27 12.13
C VAL A 188 -2.51 1.98 11.32
N PRO A 189 -1.29 1.43 11.15
CA PRO A 189 -1.11 0.16 10.44
C PRO A 189 -1.82 -0.99 11.15
N LEU A 190 -2.47 -1.88 10.39
CA LEU A 190 -3.26 -2.97 10.96
C LEU A 190 -2.58 -4.33 10.80
N GLU A 191 -2.29 -5.01 11.91
CA GLU A 191 -1.59 -6.29 11.96
C GLU A 191 -2.54 -7.50 12.06
N GLY A 192 -2.03 -8.72 11.80
CA GLY A 192 -2.78 -9.98 11.94
C GLY A 192 -3.71 -10.32 10.77
N LEU A 193 -3.68 -9.54 9.69
CA LEU A 193 -4.55 -9.77 8.53
C LEU A 193 -4.12 -10.96 7.68
N GLU A 194 -2.92 -11.50 7.89
CA GLU A 194 -2.44 -12.70 7.20
C GLU A 194 -3.24 -13.96 7.53
N GLU A 195 -3.93 -13.98 8.67
CA GLU A 195 -4.78 -15.09 9.09
C GLU A 195 -6.21 -14.96 8.57
N THR A 196 -6.63 -13.74 8.20
CA THR A 196 -8.04 -13.38 8.01
C THR A 196 -8.36 -12.88 6.61
N LEU A 197 -7.37 -12.39 5.87
CA LEU A 197 -7.47 -12.00 4.47
C LEU A 197 -6.76 -13.00 3.55
N LYS A 198 -7.29 -13.13 2.35
CA LYS A 198 -6.72 -13.87 1.23
C LYS A 198 -6.64 -12.97 0.01
N TRP A 199 -5.68 -13.28 -0.84
CA TRP A 199 -5.54 -12.65 -2.13
C TRP A 199 -5.78 -13.66 -3.25
N GLU A 200 -6.60 -13.28 -4.21
CA GLU A 200 -6.78 -14.00 -5.46
C GLU A 200 -6.34 -13.12 -6.61
N ILE A 201 -5.51 -13.67 -7.48
CA ILE A 201 -5.05 -13.00 -8.70
C ILE A 201 -5.68 -13.67 -9.91
N THR A 202 -6.17 -12.86 -10.86
CA THR A 202 -6.70 -13.32 -12.13
C THR A 202 -5.97 -12.64 -13.28
N HIS A 203 -5.45 -13.42 -14.23
CA HIS A 203 -4.94 -12.90 -15.48
C HIS A 203 -6.09 -12.75 -16.48
N VAL A 204 -6.45 -11.51 -16.83
CA VAL A 204 -7.69 -11.20 -17.57
C VAL A 204 -7.74 -11.91 -18.93
N ALA A 205 -6.62 -11.92 -19.67
CA ALA A 205 -6.62 -12.44 -21.03
C ALA A 205 -6.80 -13.97 -21.11
N SER A 206 -6.31 -14.72 -20.11
CA SER A 206 -6.49 -16.18 -20.06
C SER A 206 -7.64 -16.65 -19.16
N GLY A 207 -8.14 -15.77 -18.27
CA GLY A 207 -9.08 -16.13 -17.21
C GLY A 207 -8.49 -17.05 -16.13
N ALA A 208 -7.17 -17.29 -16.16
CA ALA A 208 -6.51 -18.13 -15.17
C ALA A 208 -6.47 -17.39 -13.82
N THR A 209 -6.80 -18.10 -12.75
CA THR A 209 -6.89 -17.53 -11.40
C THR A 209 -6.13 -18.39 -10.38
N ARG A 210 -5.65 -17.75 -9.32
CA ARG A 210 -4.99 -18.42 -8.19
C ARG A 210 -5.21 -17.64 -6.90
N THR A 211 -5.55 -18.34 -5.83
CA THR A 211 -5.60 -17.79 -4.46
C THR A 211 -4.29 -18.09 -3.72
N LEU A 212 -3.76 -17.11 -3.00
CA LEU A 212 -2.57 -17.19 -2.17
C LEU A 212 -2.84 -16.59 -0.78
N ASP A 213 -2.10 -17.09 0.20
CA ASP A 213 -2.09 -16.54 1.56
C ASP A 213 -1.13 -15.36 1.65
N LEU A 214 -1.49 -14.39 2.48
CA LEU A 214 -0.65 -13.23 2.76
C LEU A 214 0.47 -13.60 3.73
N ARG A 215 1.52 -12.78 3.73
CA ARG A 215 2.67 -12.89 4.63
C ARG A 215 3.03 -11.52 5.16
N THR A 216 3.33 -11.42 6.44
CA THR A 216 3.82 -10.19 7.06
C THR A 216 5.24 -9.87 6.63
N ILE A 217 5.59 -8.59 6.63
CA ILE A 217 6.95 -8.10 6.45
C ILE A 217 7.55 -7.73 7.80
N PHE A 218 8.75 -8.24 8.10
CA PHE A 218 9.40 -8.00 9.37
C PHE A 218 9.71 -6.51 9.57
N ARG A 219 9.27 -5.96 10.70
CA ARG A 219 9.41 -4.54 11.07
C ARG A 219 8.73 -3.56 10.10
N ASP A 220 7.68 -4.01 9.43
CA ASP A 220 6.84 -3.15 8.61
C ASP A 220 5.36 -3.44 8.91
N PRO A 221 4.84 -2.95 10.05
CA PRO A 221 3.46 -3.21 10.48
C PRO A 221 2.44 -2.77 9.42
N GLY A 222 1.36 -3.53 9.28
CA GLY A 222 0.32 -3.30 8.28
C GLY A 222 0.74 -3.57 6.83
N HIS A 223 1.97 -4.03 6.58
CA HIS A 223 2.45 -4.40 5.27
C HIS A 223 2.45 -5.93 5.08
N TYR A 224 1.75 -6.37 4.04
CA TYR A 224 1.56 -7.75 3.65
C TYR A 224 2.00 -7.99 2.21
N THR A 225 2.56 -9.17 1.96
CA THR A 225 2.93 -9.60 0.61
C THR A 225 2.50 -11.03 0.32
N ALA A 226 2.28 -11.34 -0.96
CA ALA A 226 2.09 -12.71 -1.43
C ALA A 226 2.85 -12.92 -2.73
N ASP A 227 3.86 -13.78 -2.70
CA ASP A 227 4.80 -13.96 -3.82
C ASP A 227 4.22 -14.85 -4.93
N LEU A 228 4.46 -14.45 -6.18
CA LEU A 228 4.31 -15.28 -7.37
C LEU A 228 5.33 -14.90 -8.45
N ILE A 229 5.31 -15.62 -9.57
CA ILE A 229 6.03 -15.20 -10.78
C ILE A 229 4.95 -15.07 -11.86
N PRO A 230 4.66 -13.86 -12.37
CA PRO A 230 3.72 -13.74 -13.46
C PRO A 230 4.39 -14.28 -14.72
N THR A 231 3.69 -15.12 -15.48
CA THR A 231 4.27 -15.81 -16.65
C THR A 231 3.73 -15.30 -17.98
N ALA A 232 2.95 -14.22 -17.93
CA ALA A 232 2.38 -13.56 -19.09
C ALA A 232 2.25 -12.07 -18.79
N PRO A 233 2.43 -11.18 -19.77
CA PRO A 233 2.19 -9.76 -19.58
C PRO A 233 0.71 -9.45 -19.76
N GLY A 234 0.32 -8.24 -19.36
CA GLY A 234 -1.02 -7.70 -19.56
C GLY A 234 -1.73 -7.40 -18.25
N ILE A 235 -3.06 -7.46 -18.34
CA ILE A 235 -3.96 -6.98 -17.29
C ILE A 235 -4.18 -8.08 -16.26
N TYR A 236 -4.05 -7.71 -14.99
CA TYR A 236 -4.31 -8.56 -13.85
C TYR A 236 -5.35 -7.92 -12.93
N GLU A 237 -6.18 -8.77 -12.33
CA GLU A 237 -7.13 -8.38 -11.29
C GLU A 237 -6.69 -8.98 -9.97
N PHE A 238 -6.70 -8.16 -8.91
CA PHE A 238 -6.44 -8.59 -7.54
C PHE A 238 -7.75 -8.52 -6.77
N ARG A 239 -8.20 -9.67 -6.26
CA ARG A 239 -9.31 -9.74 -5.33
C ARG A 239 -8.78 -9.98 -3.92
N ILE A 240 -9.00 -9.03 -3.02
CA ILE A 240 -8.64 -9.13 -1.61
C ILE A 240 -9.92 -9.39 -0.82
N PHE A 241 -9.98 -10.52 -0.13
CA PHE A 241 -11.21 -10.95 0.52
C PHE A 241 -10.98 -11.66 1.85
N GLY A 242 -11.97 -11.59 2.73
CA GLY A 242 -11.91 -12.17 4.07
C GLY A 242 -12.55 -11.23 5.08
N THR A 243 -11.93 -11.09 6.26
CA THR A 243 -12.42 -10.17 7.30
C THR A 243 -11.32 -9.28 7.85
N VAL A 244 -11.62 -8.02 8.13
CA VAL A 244 -10.76 -7.08 8.85
C VAL A 244 -11.48 -6.68 10.15
N GLU A 245 -10.92 -7.06 11.30
CA GLU A 245 -11.56 -6.88 12.63
C GLU A 245 -13.02 -7.39 12.68
N GLY A 246 -13.32 -8.46 11.93
CA GLY A 246 -14.66 -9.05 11.83
C GLY A 246 -15.59 -8.40 10.80
N VAL A 247 -15.17 -7.33 10.13
CA VAL A 247 -15.89 -6.72 8.99
C VAL A 247 -15.53 -7.47 7.71
N GLU A 248 -16.52 -7.92 6.95
CA GLU A 248 -16.28 -8.57 5.65
C GLU A 248 -15.66 -7.59 4.65
N VAL A 249 -14.60 -8.04 3.99
CA VAL A 249 -13.93 -7.34 2.89
C VAL A 249 -13.95 -8.26 1.67
N ASN A 250 -14.27 -7.70 0.50
CA ASN A 250 -14.21 -8.39 -0.79
C ASN A 250 -14.04 -7.37 -1.90
N GLU A 251 -12.81 -6.89 -2.06
CA GLU A 251 -12.47 -5.79 -2.94
C GLU A 251 -11.74 -6.28 -4.18
N LEU A 252 -12.14 -5.77 -5.35
CA LEU A 252 -11.51 -6.07 -6.64
C LEU A 252 -10.73 -4.85 -7.15
N PHE A 253 -9.46 -5.04 -7.42
CA PHE A 253 -8.55 -4.05 -7.99
C PHE A 253 -8.13 -4.55 -9.37
N ILE A 254 -8.03 -3.66 -10.35
CA ILE A 254 -7.67 -4.00 -11.73
C ILE A 254 -6.44 -3.20 -12.09
N SER A 255 -5.48 -3.80 -12.78
CA SER A 255 -4.32 -3.06 -13.25
C SER A 255 -4.69 -2.03 -14.32
N ARG A 256 -3.80 -1.07 -14.57
CA ARG A 256 -4.05 0.15 -15.35
C ARG A 256 -4.60 -0.12 -16.75
N GLY A 257 -4.16 -1.16 -17.45
CA GLY A 257 -4.65 -1.53 -18.77
C GLY A 257 -6.12 -1.97 -18.78
N GLY A 258 -6.69 -2.31 -17.61
CA GLY A 258 -8.11 -2.57 -17.41
C GLY A 258 -8.89 -1.38 -16.79
N GLY A 259 -8.22 -0.25 -16.54
CA GLY A 259 -8.82 0.98 -16.05
C GLY A 259 -8.68 1.24 -14.54
N GLY A 260 -7.88 0.46 -13.81
CA GLY A 260 -7.61 0.71 -12.38
C GLY A 260 -6.28 1.40 -12.10
N GLY A 261 -5.83 1.32 -10.85
CA GLY A 261 -4.84 2.26 -10.29
C GLY A 261 -3.37 1.85 -10.36
N PHE A 262 -3.06 0.55 -10.39
CA PHE A 262 -1.69 0.01 -10.30
C PHE A 262 -1.15 -0.50 -11.65
N GLY A 263 0.15 -0.76 -11.75
CA GLY A 263 0.81 -1.16 -13.00
C GLY A 263 0.32 -2.49 -13.59
N ASP A 264 0.36 -2.64 -14.92
CA ASP A 264 0.20 -3.94 -15.59
C ASP A 264 1.49 -4.78 -15.45
N VAL A 265 1.41 -6.08 -15.76
CA VAL A 265 2.63 -6.87 -15.97
C VAL A 265 3.17 -6.61 -17.37
N GLU A 266 4.42 -6.20 -17.47
CA GLU A 266 5.11 -5.91 -18.71
C GLU A 266 5.88 -7.12 -19.25
N SER A 267 6.15 -7.10 -20.56
CA SER A 267 7.03 -8.07 -21.20
C SER A 267 8.46 -7.85 -20.75
N SER A 268 9.17 -8.93 -20.40
CA SER A 268 10.58 -8.85 -20.04
C SER A 268 11.50 -8.67 -21.27
N GLY A 269 10.98 -8.91 -22.48
CA GLY A 269 11.76 -9.00 -23.71
C GLY A 269 12.63 -7.78 -24.01
N ASP A 270 12.14 -6.57 -23.71
CA ASP A 270 12.86 -5.32 -23.93
C ASP A 270 13.97 -5.06 -22.88
N LEU A 271 13.93 -5.75 -21.74
CA LEU A 271 14.96 -5.69 -20.71
C LEU A 271 16.10 -6.67 -20.94
N GLN A 272 15.88 -7.68 -21.79
CA GLN A 272 16.86 -8.74 -22.00
C GLN A 272 18.03 -8.24 -22.84
N PHE A 273 19.24 -8.49 -22.34
CA PHE A 273 20.49 -8.17 -22.99
C PHE A 273 21.51 -9.28 -22.67
N PRO A 274 22.42 -9.64 -23.60
CA PRO A 274 22.62 -9.09 -24.95
C PRO A 274 21.67 -9.62 -26.02
N GLU A 275 21.05 -10.76 -25.76
CA GLU A 275 20.11 -11.38 -26.69
C GLU A 275 18.74 -11.49 -26.02
N THR A 276 17.70 -11.10 -26.75
CA THR A 276 16.32 -11.35 -26.36
C THR A 276 15.99 -12.80 -26.64
N LEU A 277 15.68 -13.56 -25.58
CA LEU A 277 15.29 -14.96 -25.68
C LEU A 277 13.80 -15.05 -26.02
N PRO A 278 13.38 -16.05 -26.82
CA PRO A 278 11.97 -16.34 -27.03
C PRO A 278 11.29 -16.67 -25.70
N GLU A 279 10.10 -16.11 -25.48
CA GLU A 279 9.36 -16.39 -24.25
C GLU A 279 8.79 -17.82 -24.29
N VAL A 280 8.68 -18.48 -23.13
CA VAL A 280 8.20 -19.88 -23.03
C VAL A 280 6.82 -20.03 -23.70
N ARG A 281 5.94 -19.03 -23.54
CA ARG A 281 4.60 -18.98 -24.16
C ARG A 281 4.64 -18.90 -25.69
N GLU A 282 5.65 -18.27 -26.28
CA GLU A 282 5.81 -18.19 -27.73
C GLU A 282 6.23 -19.54 -28.30
N ILE A 283 7.11 -20.25 -27.59
CA ILE A 283 7.51 -21.61 -27.94
C ILE A 283 6.29 -22.54 -27.86
N GLU A 284 5.50 -22.48 -26.79
CA GLU A 284 4.27 -23.26 -26.65
C GLU A 284 3.23 -22.92 -27.72
N GLY A 285 3.09 -21.64 -28.08
CA GLY A 285 2.23 -21.18 -29.17
C GLY A 285 2.67 -21.76 -30.51
N ALA A 286 3.97 -21.71 -30.81
CA ALA A 286 4.55 -22.30 -32.02
C ALA A 286 4.35 -23.82 -32.06
N VAL A 287 4.57 -24.53 -30.93
CA VAL A 287 4.34 -25.98 -30.83
C VAL A 287 2.87 -26.33 -31.05
N ARG A 288 1.94 -25.59 -30.44
CA ARG A 288 0.49 -25.79 -30.66
C ARG A 288 0.10 -25.55 -32.11
N GLY A 289 0.65 -24.53 -32.76
CA GLY A 289 0.43 -24.26 -34.18
C GLY A 289 0.94 -25.39 -35.08
N VAL A 290 2.14 -25.91 -34.80
CA VAL A 290 2.70 -27.08 -35.48
C VAL A 290 1.83 -28.32 -35.29
N GLN A 291 1.40 -28.59 -34.05
CA GLN A 291 0.54 -29.73 -33.73
C GLN A 291 -0.80 -29.64 -34.48
N THR A 292 -1.44 -28.48 -34.48
CA THR A 292 -2.69 -28.24 -35.22
C THR A 292 -2.51 -28.46 -36.72
N THR A 293 -1.40 -27.98 -37.28
CA THR A 293 -1.07 -28.18 -38.69
C THR A 293 -0.84 -29.66 -39.02
N ALA A 294 -0.17 -30.40 -38.11
CA ALA A 294 0.08 -31.82 -38.27
C ALA A 294 -1.21 -32.65 -38.21
N GLU A 295 -2.13 -32.31 -37.30
CA GLU A 295 -3.47 -32.91 -37.20
C GLU A 295 -4.28 -32.65 -38.48
N GLN A 296 -4.32 -31.41 -38.95
CA GLN A 296 -4.98 -31.06 -40.22
C GLN A 296 -4.38 -31.81 -41.42
N ALA A 297 -3.06 -31.96 -41.47
CA ALA A 297 -2.39 -32.72 -42.52
C ALA A 297 -2.71 -34.22 -42.44
N GLN A 298 -2.81 -34.77 -41.23
CA GLN A 298 -3.21 -36.17 -41.01
C GLN A 298 -4.67 -36.40 -41.43
N ASP A 299 -5.59 -35.54 -41.03
CA ASP A 299 -7.01 -35.64 -41.41
C ASP A 299 -7.22 -35.52 -42.92
N ALA A 300 -6.49 -34.60 -43.57
CA ALA A 300 -6.50 -34.46 -45.02
C ALA A 300 -5.93 -35.70 -45.71
N ALA A 301 -4.87 -36.30 -45.16
CA ALA A 301 -4.28 -37.54 -45.69
C ALA A 301 -5.23 -38.74 -45.56
N LEU A 302 -5.92 -38.89 -44.42
CA LEU A 302 -6.91 -39.93 -44.19
C LEU A 302 -8.12 -39.78 -45.12
N SER A 303 -8.66 -38.56 -45.22
CA SER A 303 -9.80 -38.25 -46.09
C SER A 303 -9.50 -38.46 -47.58
N ALA A 304 -8.24 -38.25 -47.98
CA ALA A 304 -7.81 -38.51 -49.34
C ALA A 304 -7.49 -40.00 -49.62
N GLY A 305 -7.13 -40.76 -48.58
CA GLY A 305 -6.93 -42.23 -48.65
C GLY A 305 -8.21 -42.99 -48.96
N GLU A 306 -9.37 -42.48 -48.54
CA GLU A 306 -10.67 -43.09 -48.82
C GLU A 306 -11.18 -42.86 -50.25
N ASN A 307 -10.54 -41.98 -51.04
CA ASN A 307 -11.06 -41.55 -52.35
C ASN A 307 -10.05 -41.48 -53.52
N ALA A 308 -8.78 -41.94 -53.43
CA ALA A 308 -7.81 -41.58 -54.47
C ALA A 308 -6.84 -42.65 -55.02
N SER A 309 -6.67 -42.61 -56.36
CA SER A 309 -5.65 -43.30 -57.17
C SER A 309 -4.21 -42.78 -56.92
N SER A 310 -3.21 -43.59 -57.27
CA SER A 310 -1.77 -43.49 -56.92
C SER A 310 -1.08 -42.11 -57.03
N ALA A 311 -1.60 -41.18 -57.85
CA ALA A 311 -1.05 -39.84 -58.02
C ALA A 311 -1.34 -38.90 -56.84
N ASN A 312 -2.51 -39.01 -56.20
CA ASN A 312 -2.85 -38.20 -55.03
C ASN A 312 -2.06 -38.65 -53.79
N THR A 313 -1.71 -39.94 -53.70
CA THR A 313 -0.90 -40.49 -52.60
C THR A 313 0.49 -39.83 -52.55
N LEU A 314 1.11 -39.58 -53.70
CA LEU A 314 2.43 -38.92 -53.78
C LEU A 314 2.36 -37.44 -53.40
N ALA A 315 1.28 -36.74 -53.75
CA ALA A 315 1.08 -35.35 -53.37
C ALA A 315 0.95 -35.18 -51.84
N ILE A 316 0.23 -36.10 -51.19
CA ILE A 316 0.06 -36.13 -49.73
C ILE A 316 1.38 -36.40 -49.02
N VAL A 317 2.15 -37.40 -49.48
CA VAL A 317 3.49 -37.69 -48.94
C VAL A 317 4.41 -36.48 -49.08
N GLY A 318 4.32 -35.74 -50.19
CA GLY A 318 5.06 -34.49 -50.39
C GLY A 318 4.72 -33.40 -49.38
N ILE A 319 3.44 -33.22 -49.04
CA ILE A 319 2.99 -32.26 -48.03
C ILE A 319 3.48 -32.66 -46.63
N ILE A 320 3.36 -33.93 -46.26
CA ILE A 320 3.82 -34.45 -44.97
C ILE A 320 5.34 -34.25 -44.82
N LEU A 321 6.12 -34.60 -45.84
CA LEU A 321 7.57 -34.39 -45.84
C LEU A 321 7.93 -32.90 -45.80
N GLY A 322 7.14 -32.03 -46.45
CA GLY A 322 7.29 -30.58 -46.38
C GLY A 322 7.11 -30.03 -44.95
N VAL A 323 6.04 -30.44 -44.26
CA VAL A 323 5.77 -30.01 -42.87
C VAL A 323 6.85 -30.52 -41.92
N VAL A 324 7.26 -31.79 -42.02
CA VAL A 324 8.35 -32.36 -41.22
C VAL A 324 9.68 -31.63 -41.47
N GLY A 325 9.93 -31.23 -42.73
CA GLY A 325 11.10 -30.43 -43.10
C GLY A 325 11.11 -29.06 -42.43
N ILE A 326 9.97 -28.38 -42.34
CA ILE A 326 9.84 -27.07 -41.68
C ILE A 326 10.08 -27.18 -40.16
N VAL A 327 9.47 -28.18 -39.50
CA VAL A 327 9.63 -28.40 -38.06
C VAL A 327 11.08 -28.72 -37.70
N SER A 328 11.74 -29.56 -38.50
CA SER A 328 13.14 -29.92 -38.31
C SER A 328 14.09 -28.74 -38.59
N GLY A 329 13.77 -27.90 -39.58
CA GLY A 329 14.52 -26.68 -39.92
C GLY A 329 14.44 -25.62 -38.82
N ALA A 330 13.26 -25.42 -38.22
CA ALA A 330 13.06 -24.50 -37.11
C ALA A 330 13.88 -24.92 -35.87
N GLY A 331 13.89 -26.21 -35.53
CA GLY A 331 14.72 -26.73 -34.44
C GLY A 331 16.23 -26.60 -34.68
N GLY A 332 16.68 -26.76 -35.93
CA GLY A 332 18.08 -26.58 -36.32
C GLY A 332 18.55 -25.12 -36.26
N ALA A 333 17.68 -24.16 -36.61
CA ALA A 333 17.98 -22.73 -36.50
C ALA A 333 18.14 -22.28 -35.03
N VAL A 334 17.26 -22.75 -34.14
CA VAL A 334 17.31 -22.46 -32.70
C VAL A 334 18.59 -23.03 -32.05
N LEU A 335 19.04 -24.21 -32.47
CA LEU A 335 20.30 -24.81 -32.00
C LEU A 335 21.55 -24.15 -32.59
N GLY A 336 21.47 -23.63 -33.82
CA GLY A 336 22.56 -22.92 -34.49
C GLY A 336 22.83 -21.53 -33.93
N MET A 337 21.79 -20.83 -33.47
CA MET A 337 21.90 -19.50 -32.84
C MET A 337 22.56 -19.57 -31.45
N ARG A 338 22.39 -20.67 -30.70
CA ARG A 338 23.05 -20.89 -29.39
C ARG A 338 24.57 -21.11 -29.42
N LYS A 339 25.18 -21.22 -30.61
CA LYS A 339 26.60 -21.58 -30.77
C LYS A 339 27.47 -20.45 -31.34
N ARG A 340 26.92 -19.25 -31.51
CA ARG A 340 27.65 -18.06 -31.96
C ARG A 340 27.77 -17.03 -30.87
#